data_AF-A0A3N5K9M0-F1
#
_entry.id   AF-A0A3N5K9M0-F1
#
_cell.length_a   1.000
_cell.length_b   1.000
_cell.length_c   1.000
_cell.angle_alpha   90.00
_cell.angle_beta   90.00
_cell.angle_gamma   90.00
#
_symmetry.space_group_name_H-M   'P 1'
#
loop_
_entity.id
_entity.type
_entity.pdbx_description
1 polymer ?
#
loop_
_entity_poly.entity_id
_entity_poly.type
_entity_poly.pdbx_seq_one_letter_code
_entity_poly.pdbx_strand_id
1 'polypeptide(L)' 'ASDAFFPFPDGLEEAARHGATAVIQPGGSVKDPEVIAAANRLGLAMVFTGVRHFRH' A
#
# COMPACT_ATOMS: atom_id res chain seq x y z
N ALA A 1 -1.32 1.85 8.45
CA ALA A 1 -2.01 2.81 7.58
C ALA A 1 -0.95 3.74 6.99
N SER A 2 -1.00 4.02 5.70
CA SER A 2 -0.09 4.97 5.04
C SER A 2 -0.84 6.26 4.75
N ASP A 3 -0.23 7.40 5.09
CA ASP A 3 -0.76 8.75 4.86
C ASP A 3 -0.56 9.22 3.41
N ALA A 4 0.43 8.64 2.72
CA ALA A 4 0.71 8.78 1.29
C ALA A 4 0.60 7.42 0.56
N PHE A 5 0.56 7.45 -0.78
CA PHE A 5 0.57 6.23 -1.58
C PHE A 5 1.95 5.54 -1.54
N PHE A 6 1.99 4.23 -1.76
CA PHE A 6 3.23 3.50 -1.97
C PHE A 6 3.79 3.78 -3.37
N PRO A 7 4.99 4.37 -3.50
CA PRO A 7 5.60 4.61 -4.81
C PRO A 7 6.14 3.32 -5.44
N PHE A 8 6.42 2.31 -4.62
CA PHE A 8 6.91 0.98 -5.01
C PHE A 8 6.37 -0.10 -4.06
N PRO A 9 6.41 -1.39 -4.44
CA PRO A 9 5.91 -2.49 -3.60
C PRO A 9 6.77 -2.84 -2.37
N ASP A 10 8.01 -2.34 -2.29
CA ASP A 10 8.98 -2.68 -1.25
C ASP A 10 8.49 -2.39 0.17
N GLY A 11 7.88 -1.22 0.40
CA GLY A 11 7.31 -0.87 1.70
C GLY A 11 6.14 -1.77 2.11
N LEU A 12 5.34 -2.22 1.14
CA LEU A 12 4.26 -3.18 1.35
C LEU A 12 4.80 -4.57 1.68
N GLU A 13 5.82 -5.03 0.95
CA GLU A 13 6.49 -6.31 1.15
C GLU A 13 7.14 -6.41 2.52
N GLU A 14 7.80 -5.35 2.97
CA GLU A 14 8.43 -5.32 4.28
C GLU A 14 7.37 -5.37 5.40
N ALA A 15 6.27 -4.61 5.27
CA ALA A 15 5.16 -4.70 6.23
C ALA A 15 4.58 -6.13 6.32
N ALA A 16 4.44 -6.81 5.18
CA ALA A 16 3.95 -8.19 5.12
C ALA A 16 4.89 -9.18 5.82
N ARG A 17 6.21 -9.00 5.67
CA ARG A 17 7.23 -9.82 6.38
C ARG A 17 7.12 -9.71 7.89
N HIS A 18 6.68 -8.56 8.40
CA HIS A 18 6.42 -8.33 9.83
C HIS A 18 5.00 -8.70 10.26
N GLY A 19 4.26 -9.45 9.43
CA GLY A 19 2.95 -10.00 9.77
C GLY A 19 1.76 -9.08 9.53
N ALA A 20 1.92 -7.99 8.80
CA ALA A 20 0.77 -7.21 8.34
C ALA A 20 -0.14 -8.10 7.47
N THR A 21 -1.45 -8.01 7.68
CA THR A 21 -2.46 -8.74 6.91
C THR A 21 -3.32 -7.82 6.03
N ALA A 22 -3.26 -6.51 6.29
CA ALA A 22 -4.02 -5.50 5.59
C ALA A 22 -3.26 -4.18 5.52
N VAL A 23 -3.48 -3.42 4.44
CA VAL A 23 -2.91 -2.09 4.22
C VAL A 23 -3.99 -1.14 3.70
N ILE A 24 -3.97 0.08 4.22
CA ILE A 24 -4.82 1.20 3.78
C ILE A 24 -3.92 2.35 3.33
N GLN A 25 -4.18 2.90 2.16
CA GLN A 25 -3.42 4.00 1.55
C GLN A 25 -4.31 4.88 0.65
N PRO A 26 -3.88 6.08 0.23
CA PRO A 26 -4.68 6.92 -0.66
C PRO A 26 -4.90 6.36 -2.08
N GLY A 27 -3.89 5.69 -2.65
CA GLY A 27 -3.82 5.41 -4.08
C GLY A 27 -3.50 6.66 -4.91
N GLY A 28 -3.51 6.52 -6.23
CA GLY A 28 -3.19 7.58 -7.20
C GLY A 28 -1.77 7.53 -7.76
N SER A 29 -1.01 6.47 -7.50
CA SER A 29 0.30 6.26 -8.11
C SER A 29 0.13 5.68 -9.52
N VAL A 30 0.98 6.11 -10.45
CA VAL A 30 1.10 5.44 -11.77
C VAL A 30 1.49 3.95 -11.59
N LYS A 31 2.11 3.61 -10.46
CA LYS A 31 2.56 2.26 -10.11
C LYS A 31 1.59 1.49 -9.20
N ASP A 32 0.39 2.01 -8.95
CA ASP A 32 -0.62 1.27 -8.17
C ASP A 32 -0.86 -0.15 -8.70
N PRO A 33 -0.88 -0.44 -10.02
CA PRO A 33 -1.02 -1.82 -10.50
C PRO A 33 0.07 -2.77 -9.99
N GLU A 34 1.32 -2.32 -9.88
CA GLU A 34 2.44 -3.12 -9.36
C GLU A 34 2.27 -3.40 -7.86
N VAL A 35 1.84 -2.39 -7.11
CA VAL A 35 1.61 -2.47 -5.66
C VAL A 35 0.41 -3.37 -5.34
N ILE A 36 -0.67 -3.29 -6.12
CA ILE A 36 -1.83 -4.18 -6.01
C ILE A 36 -1.43 -5.63 -6.33
N ALA A 37 -0.64 -5.85 -7.38
CA ALA A 37 -0.17 -7.19 -7.72
C ALA A 37 0.67 -7.81 -6.60
N ALA A 38 1.52 -7.01 -5.93
CA ALA A 38 2.26 -7.46 -4.76
C ALA A 38 1.34 -7.78 -3.58
N ALA A 39 0.33 -6.95 -3.29
CA ALA A 39 -0.66 -7.22 -2.24
C ALA A 39 -1.37 -8.57 -2.47
N ASN A 40 -1.84 -8.81 -3.71
CA ASN A 40 -2.49 -10.05 -4.09
C ASN A 40 -1.57 -11.26 -3.94
N ARG A 41 -0.30 -11.15 -4.39
CA ARG A 41 0.70 -12.22 -4.22
C ARG A 41 0.96 -12.57 -2.76
N LEU A 42 0.91 -11.57 -1.88
CA LEU A 42 1.15 -11.72 -0.45
C LEU A 42 -0.12 -12.06 0.35
N GLY A 43 -1.29 -12.12 -0.29
CA GLY A 43 -2.56 -12.38 0.39
C GLY A 43 -3.01 -11.23 1.31
N LEU A 44 -2.57 -10.00 1.04
CA LEU A 44 -2.91 -8.83 1.84
C LEU A 44 -4.22 -8.19 1.36
N ALA A 45 -5.07 -7.79 2.30
CA ALA A 45 -6.18 -6.90 1.98
C ALA A 45 -5.64 -5.47 1.73
N MET A 46 -5.98 -4.87 0.59
CA MET A 46 -5.59 -3.48 0.27
C MET A 46 -6.83 -2.60 0.09
N VAL A 47 -6.84 -1.44 0.75
CA VAL A 47 -7.92 -0.45 0.68
C VAL A 47 -7.39 0.91 0.24
N PHE A 48 -8.07 1.52 -0.74
CA PHE A 48 -7.80 2.89 -1.18
C PHE A 48 -8.75 3.89 -0.53
N THR A 49 -8.23 4.95 0.08
CA THR A 49 -9.03 6.02 0.68
C THR A 49 -9.36 7.15 -0.28
N GLY A 50 -8.56 7.34 -1.33
CA GLY A 50 -8.65 8.49 -2.24
C GLY A 50 -8.25 9.83 -1.59
N VAL A 51 -7.78 9.84 -0.34
CA VAL A 51 -7.46 11.06 0.41
C VAL A 51 -6.08 10.95 1.03
N ARG A 52 -5.20 11.91 0.69
CA ARG A 52 -3.84 12.02 1.25
C ARG A 52 -3.84 12.92 2.48
N HIS A 53 -3.27 12.46 3.59
CA HIS A 53 -3.15 13.23 4.83
C HIS A 53 -1.70 13.64 5.10
N PHE A 54 -1.17 14.52 4.25
CA PHE A 54 0.22 14.97 4.38
C PHE A 54 0.36 16.03 5.48
N ARG A 55 1.34 15.87 6.36
CA ARG A 55 1.70 16.82 7.42
C ARG A 55 3.22 16.92 7.51
N HIS A 56 3.74 18.15 7.47
CA HIS A 56 5.17 18.46 7.64
C HIS A 56 5.62 18.33 9.10
#